data_AF-A0A1C2FX90-F1
#
_entry.id   AF-A0A1C2FX90-F1
#
_cell.length_a   1.000
_cell.length_b   1.000
_cell.length_c   1.000
_cell.angle_alpha   90.00
_cell.angle_beta   90.00
_cell.angle_gamma   90.00
#
_symmetry.space_group_name_H-M   'P 1'
#
loop_
_entity.id
_entity.type
_entity.pdbx_description
1 polymer ?
#
loop_
_entity_poly.entity_id
_entity_poly.type
_entity_poly.pdbx_seq_one_letter_code
_entity_poly.pdbx_strand_id
1 'polypeptide(L)'
;MKTEDVRALLRKRFAPPEWALMEELAPRTGGGTGYADAVAMNLWQSRGHVVYGMEIKVSRSDWLRELKKPAKAESVFRYCDGWYVVVLPGVIQDGELPATWGMLEAHGGRLIEKVKAHKLDPLPPDRLFVASLMRRGWEQIDRVAEAKQRQAIAEASEKIQERINSEVQRRARRFEELQAAVKKWEDATGLRFDVYAGPSIKVIRLAQQLEEMRYRNVNDLVDSGPFGFLGALADNLQKASQIVRGALSECGVAGDTTSESEAISRADEDVGSALSNARMLPCPQGRRARE
;
A
#
# COMPACT_ATOMS: atom_id res chain seq x y z
N MET A 1 -21.36 17.76 25.73
CA MET A 1 -21.91 17.88 24.37
C MET A 1 -21.65 19.30 23.90
N LYS A 2 -21.04 19.48 22.73
CA LYS A 2 -20.74 20.77 22.09
C LYS A 2 -21.83 21.11 21.05
N THR A 3 -21.83 22.33 20.53
CA THR A 3 -22.78 22.76 19.48
C THR A 3 -22.77 21.85 18.27
N GLU A 4 -21.60 21.37 17.83
CA GLU A 4 -21.51 20.46 16.67
C GLU A 4 -22.19 19.11 16.93
N ASP A 5 -22.13 18.58 18.15
CA ASP A 5 -22.84 17.36 18.51
C ASP A 5 -24.36 17.57 18.37
N VAL A 6 -24.87 18.73 18.79
CA VAL A 6 -26.29 19.09 18.66
C VAL A 6 -26.68 19.26 17.19
N ARG A 7 -25.82 19.88 16.36
CA ARG A 7 -26.04 19.96 14.91
C ARG A 7 -26.12 18.58 14.27
N ALA A 8 -25.27 17.64 14.69
CA ALA A 8 -25.36 16.25 14.23
C ALA A 8 -26.70 15.59 14.62
N LEU A 9 -27.23 15.88 15.81
CA LEU A 9 -28.55 15.40 16.21
C LEU A 9 -29.68 16.04 15.39
N LEU A 10 -29.55 17.33 15.03
CA LEU A 10 -30.49 18.02 14.15
C LEU A 10 -30.49 17.40 12.75
N ARG A 11 -29.32 17.14 12.16
CA ARG A 11 -29.19 16.44 10.87
C ARG A 11 -29.87 15.08 10.89
N LYS A 12 -29.84 14.38 12.03
CA LYS A 12 -30.47 13.06 12.20
C LYS A 12 -32.00 13.14 12.35
N ARG A 13 -32.52 14.17 13.04
CA ARG A 13 -33.96 14.38 13.23
C ARG A 13 -34.63 14.95 11.98
N PHE A 14 -34.00 15.93 11.35
CA PHE A 14 -34.47 16.64 10.16
C PHE A 14 -33.71 16.14 8.93
N ALA A 15 -33.85 14.85 8.65
CA ALA A 15 -33.13 14.15 7.59
C ALA A 15 -33.93 14.10 6.27
N PRO A 16 -33.24 14.00 5.12
CA PRO A 16 -33.88 13.68 3.85
C PRO A 16 -34.47 12.24 3.87
N PRO A 17 -35.50 11.95 3.06
CA PRO A 17 -36.09 12.80 2.02
C PRO A 17 -37.24 13.71 2.53
N GLU A 18 -37.63 13.59 3.79
CA GLU A 18 -38.75 14.36 4.34
C GLU A 18 -38.36 15.82 4.64
N TRP A 19 -37.15 16.05 5.11
CA TRP A 19 -36.70 17.38 5.54
C TRP A 19 -35.47 17.85 4.75
N ALA A 20 -35.44 19.15 4.45
CA ALA A 20 -34.22 19.87 4.10
C ALA A 20 -33.78 20.70 5.31
N LEU A 21 -32.61 20.40 5.86
CA LEU A 21 -31.99 21.15 6.95
C LEU A 21 -30.86 22.01 6.40
N MET A 22 -30.92 23.31 6.67
CA MET A 22 -29.85 24.27 6.39
C MET A 22 -29.32 24.83 7.71
N GLU A 23 -28.01 24.76 7.90
CA GLU A 23 -27.34 25.31 9.09
C GLU A 23 -26.80 26.72 8.80
N GLU A 24 -26.77 27.55 9.85
CA GLU A 24 -26.23 28.93 9.80
C GLU A 24 -26.91 29.78 8.72
N LEU A 25 -28.25 29.77 8.72
CA LEU A 25 -29.03 30.46 7.70
C LEU A 25 -29.09 31.96 7.98
N ALA A 26 -28.64 32.75 7.01
CA ALA A 26 -28.81 34.20 7.01
C ALA A 26 -30.22 34.59 6.55
N PRO A 27 -30.79 35.72 7.03
CA PRO A 27 -32.09 36.22 6.55
C PRO A 27 -32.06 36.66 5.08
N ARG A 28 -30.87 36.92 4.52
CA ARG A 28 -30.70 37.25 3.10
C ARG A 28 -29.33 36.85 2.58
N THR A 29 -29.27 36.69 1.27
CA THR A 29 -28.01 36.62 0.51
C THR A 29 -27.17 37.89 0.69
N GLY A 30 -25.86 37.73 0.92
CA GLY A 30 -24.92 38.84 1.15
C GLY A 30 -24.71 39.18 2.64
N GLY A 31 -25.33 38.43 3.55
CA GLY A 31 -25.17 38.56 4.99
C GLY A 31 -26.30 39.35 5.65
N GLY A 32 -26.18 39.56 6.96
CA GLY A 32 -27.19 40.27 7.76
C GLY A 32 -26.90 40.14 9.25
N THR A 33 -27.86 40.51 10.08
CA THR A 33 -27.86 40.23 11.52
C THR A 33 -29.02 39.28 11.85
N GLY A 34 -28.85 38.45 12.89
CA GLY A 34 -29.87 37.47 13.29
C GLY A 34 -29.90 36.23 12.40
N TYR A 35 -28.78 35.52 12.32
CA TYR A 35 -28.75 34.20 11.68
C TYR A 35 -29.56 33.22 12.54
N ALA A 36 -30.24 32.28 11.89
CA ALA A 36 -30.73 31.09 12.58
C ALA A 36 -29.61 30.05 12.63
N ASP A 37 -29.43 29.38 13.76
CA ASP A 37 -28.47 28.28 13.85
C ASP A 37 -28.84 27.14 12.89
N ALA A 38 -30.13 26.88 12.73
CA ALA A 38 -30.64 25.99 11.68
C ALA A 38 -32.07 26.35 11.25
N VAL A 39 -32.40 25.99 10.01
CA VAL A 39 -33.77 26.01 9.48
C VAL A 39 -34.06 24.68 8.81
N ALA A 40 -35.19 24.07 9.16
CA ALA A 40 -35.67 22.84 8.57
C ALA A 40 -36.97 23.11 7.81
N MET A 41 -37.01 22.75 6.52
CA MET A 41 -38.23 22.79 5.71
C MET A 41 -38.71 21.38 5.42
N ASN A 42 -39.99 21.11 5.66
CA ASN A 42 -40.61 19.86 5.26
C ASN A 42 -40.83 19.84 3.74
N LEU A 43 -40.40 18.79 3.07
CA LEU A 43 -40.46 18.64 1.61
C LEU A 43 -41.73 17.92 1.14
N TRP A 44 -42.54 17.39 2.04
CA TRP A 44 -43.76 16.66 1.69
C TRP A 44 -44.97 17.59 1.70
N GLN A 45 -45.67 17.66 0.56
CA GLN A 45 -46.88 18.46 0.40
C GLN A 45 -47.97 18.10 1.41
N SER A 46 -48.12 16.81 1.74
CA SER A 46 -49.09 16.31 2.72
C SER A 46 -48.84 16.83 4.15
N ARG A 47 -47.65 17.37 4.43
CA ARG A 47 -47.27 17.97 5.71
C ARG A 47 -47.25 19.50 5.67
N GLY A 48 -47.69 20.10 4.55
CA GLY A 48 -47.90 21.55 4.42
C GLY A 48 -46.63 22.37 4.24
N HIS A 49 -45.49 21.75 3.91
CA HIS A 49 -44.21 22.45 3.71
C HIS A 49 -43.74 23.32 4.87
N VAL A 50 -44.06 22.91 6.10
CA VAL A 50 -43.73 23.67 7.31
C VAL A 50 -42.24 23.99 7.41
N VAL A 51 -41.93 25.21 7.83
CA VAL A 51 -40.59 25.73 8.04
C VAL A 51 -40.36 25.96 9.54
N TYR A 52 -39.42 25.23 10.12
CA TYR A 52 -39.01 25.42 11.50
C TYR A 52 -37.66 26.11 11.57
N GLY A 53 -37.61 27.24 12.29
CA GLY A 53 -36.37 27.86 12.68
C GLY A 53 -35.89 27.34 14.04
N MET A 54 -34.59 27.25 14.22
CA MET A 54 -33.96 26.67 15.39
C MET A 54 -32.79 27.50 15.88
N GLU A 55 -32.72 27.65 17.20
CA GLU A 55 -31.61 28.27 17.92
C GLU A 55 -30.99 27.24 18.88
N ILE A 56 -29.67 27.07 18.87
CA ILE A 56 -28.95 26.08 19.68
C ILE A 56 -28.34 26.76 20.90
N LYS A 57 -28.71 26.29 22.11
CA LYS A 57 -28.17 26.78 23.38
C LYS A 57 -27.61 25.63 24.20
N VAL A 58 -26.28 25.49 24.17
CA VAL A 58 -25.56 24.42 24.90
C VAL A 58 -25.19 24.79 26.34
N SER A 59 -25.39 26.04 26.77
CA SER A 59 -25.09 26.47 28.13
C SER A 59 -26.14 27.43 28.69
N ARG A 60 -26.37 27.36 30.01
CA ARG A 60 -27.31 28.25 30.73
C ARG A 60 -26.91 29.73 30.63
N SER A 61 -25.61 30.02 30.69
CA SER A 61 -25.10 31.39 30.55
C SER A 61 -25.38 32.00 29.18
N ASP A 62 -25.38 31.17 28.12
CA ASP A 62 -25.70 31.63 26.76
C ASP A 62 -27.21 31.92 26.64
N TRP A 63 -28.05 31.03 27.17
CA TRP A 63 -29.50 31.22 27.24
C TRP A 63 -29.90 32.50 28.00
N LEU A 64 -29.37 32.71 29.20
CA LEU A 64 -29.66 33.90 30.01
C LEU A 64 -29.19 35.20 29.36
N ARG A 65 -28.16 35.15 28.52
CA ARG A 65 -27.68 36.32 27.77
C ARG A 65 -28.66 36.71 26.67
N GLU A 66 -29.27 35.73 26.02
CA GLU A 66 -30.24 35.97 24.94
C GLU A 66 -31.61 36.42 25.44
N LEU A 67 -32.08 35.92 26.58
CA LEU A 67 -33.30 36.42 27.22
C LEU A 67 -33.25 37.94 27.47
N LYS A 68 -32.05 38.50 27.64
CA LYS A 68 -31.84 39.95 27.81
C LYS A 68 -31.88 40.74 26.49
N LYS A 69 -31.92 40.09 25.32
CA LYS A 69 -31.87 40.70 23.98
C LYS A 69 -32.87 40.07 23.00
N PRO A 70 -34.19 40.15 23.27
CA PRO A 70 -35.22 39.47 22.47
C PRO A 70 -35.31 39.94 21.01
N ALA A 71 -34.91 41.18 20.70
CA ALA A 71 -35.00 41.77 19.37
C ALA A 71 -34.12 41.11 18.29
N LYS A 72 -33.21 40.19 18.65
CA LYS A 72 -32.23 39.62 17.72
C LYS A 72 -32.79 38.49 16.86
N ALA A 73 -33.90 37.87 17.26
CA ALA A 73 -34.46 36.70 16.58
C ALA A 73 -35.37 37.02 15.39
N GLU A 74 -35.84 38.27 15.22
CA GLU A 74 -36.94 38.58 14.29
C GLU A 74 -36.65 38.34 12.80
N SER A 75 -35.38 38.39 12.36
CA SER A 75 -35.08 38.46 10.93
C SER A 75 -35.33 37.17 10.16
N VAL A 76 -34.95 36.00 10.71
CA VAL A 76 -35.30 34.69 10.12
C VAL A 76 -36.62 34.16 10.69
N PHE A 77 -36.89 34.41 11.99
CA PHE A 77 -38.11 33.96 12.68
C PHE A 77 -39.40 34.31 11.94
N ARG A 78 -39.47 35.50 11.34
CA ARG A 78 -40.63 35.96 10.56
C ARG A 78 -41.00 35.09 9.36
N TYR A 79 -40.10 34.23 8.87
CA TYR A 79 -40.35 33.32 7.74
C TYR A 79 -40.65 31.88 8.19
N CYS A 80 -40.71 31.61 9.50
CA CYS A 80 -40.88 30.26 10.04
C CYS A 80 -42.31 30.03 10.57
N ASP A 81 -42.88 28.86 10.31
CA ASP A 81 -44.15 28.40 10.88
C ASP A 81 -44.06 28.09 12.38
N GLY A 82 -42.85 27.88 12.89
CA GLY A 82 -42.58 27.66 14.29
C GLY A 82 -41.10 27.83 14.61
N TRP A 83 -40.80 28.08 15.88
CA TRP A 83 -39.44 28.28 16.35
C TRP A 83 -39.13 27.34 17.51
N TYR A 84 -38.00 26.64 17.44
CA TYR A 84 -37.52 25.77 18.50
C TYR A 84 -36.22 26.29 19.10
N VAL A 85 -36.11 26.23 20.42
CA VAL A 85 -34.80 26.27 21.07
C VAL A 85 -34.32 24.83 21.30
N VAL A 86 -33.07 24.57 20.92
CA VAL A 86 -32.44 23.25 21.01
C VAL A 86 -31.40 23.31 22.13
N VAL A 87 -31.63 22.54 23.19
CA VAL A 87 -30.92 22.72 24.46
C VAL A 87 -30.35 21.43 25.02
N LEU A 88 -29.34 21.55 25.88
CA LEU A 88 -28.93 20.46 26.75
C LEU A 88 -29.85 20.39 27.98
N PRO A 89 -29.94 19.22 28.65
CA PRO A 89 -30.78 19.07 29.83
C PRO A 89 -30.40 20.08 30.93
N GLY A 90 -31.40 20.74 31.50
CA GLY A 90 -31.23 21.70 32.59
C GLY A 90 -30.71 23.09 32.19
N VAL A 91 -30.60 23.39 30.89
CA VAL A 91 -30.22 24.75 30.42
C VAL A 91 -31.34 25.76 30.67
N ILE A 92 -32.57 25.40 30.30
CA ILE A 92 -33.78 26.22 30.48
C ILE A 92 -34.52 25.73 31.73
N GLN A 93 -34.92 26.65 32.60
CA GLN A 93 -35.76 26.38 33.75
C GLN A 93 -37.23 26.67 33.46
N ASP A 94 -38.11 26.11 34.28
CA ASP A 94 -39.56 26.30 34.14
C ASP A 94 -39.91 27.80 34.17
N GLY A 95 -40.73 28.23 33.20
CA GLY A 95 -41.13 29.63 33.04
C GLY A 95 -40.16 30.54 32.29
N GLU A 96 -38.97 30.06 31.91
CA GLU A 96 -38.01 30.85 31.12
C GLU A 96 -38.29 30.79 29.61
N LEU A 97 -38.94 29.73 29.12
CA LEU A 97 -39.22 29.55 27.69
C LEU A 97 -40.36 30.49 27.24
N PRO A 98 -40.18 31.30 26.19
CA PRO A 98 -41.26 32.09 25.62
C PRO A 98 -42.45 31.22 25.19
N ALA A 99 -43.68 31.67 25.44
CA ALA A 99 -44.90 30.89 25.18
C ALA A 99 -45.10 30.47 23.72
N THR A 100 -44.51 31.20 22.77
CA THR A 100 -44.61 30.92 21.33
C THR A 100 -43.56 29.91 20.85
N TRP A 101 -42.56 29.60 21.67
CA TRP A 101 -41.40 28.78 21.27
C TRP A 101 -41.60 27.32 21.68
N GLY A 102 -41.08 26.42 20.85
CA GLY A 102 -40.91 25.01 21.19
C GLY A 102 -39.54 24.75 21.81
N MET A 103 -39.40 23.57 22.43
CA MET A 103 -38.15 23.12 23.04
C MET A 103 -37.80 21.70 22.62
N LEU A 104 -36.62 21.55 22.01
CA LEU A 104 -35.98 20.26 21.74
C LEU A 104 -34.83 20.06 22.73
N GLU A 105 -34.90 19.02 23.54
CA GLU A 105 -33.84 18.69 24.51
C GLU A 105 -32.98 17.55 23.97
N ALA A 106 -31.66 17.76 23.93
CA ALA A 106 -30.70 16.74 23.53
C ALA A 106 -30.40 15.79 24.69
N HIS A 107 -30.88 14.55 24.61
CA HIS A 107 -30.71 13.54 25.65
C HIS A 107 -30.26 12.21 25.05
N GLY A 108 -29.12 11.68 25.51
CA GLY A 108 -28.64 10.34 25.13
C GLY A 108 -28.48 10.13 23.62
N GLY A 109 -27.96 11.13 22.90
CA GLY A 109 -27.72 11.03 21.46
C GLY A 109 -28.97 11.14 20.57
N ARG A 110 -30.07 11.70 21.09
CA ARG A 110 -31.28 12.04 20.32
C ARG A 110 -31.89 13.36 20.80
N LEU A 111 -32.75 13.95 19.97
CA LEU A 111 -33.55 15.13 20.34
C LEU A 111 -34.96 14.69 20.76
N ILE A 112 -35.34 15.06 21.98
CA ILE A 112 -36.67 14.84 22.54
C ILE A 112 -37.43 16.16 22.49
N GLU A 113 -38.63 16.16 21.92
CA GLU A 113 -39.50 17.33 21.95
C GLU A 113 -40.18 17.42 23.31
N LYS A 114 -39.83 18.44 24.09
CA LYS A 114 -40.39 18.69 25.42
C LYS A 114 -41.58 19.63 25.36
N VAL A 115 -41.48 20.64 24.50
CA VAL A 115 -42.53 21.62 24.24
C VAL A 115 -42.69 21.74 22.73
N LYS A 116 -43.90 21.53 22.24
CA LYS A 116 -44.21 21.73 20.83
C LYS A 116 -44.24 23.22 20.51
N ALA A 117 -43.61 23.63 19.41
CA ALA A 117 -43.65 25.03 18.99
C ALA A 117 -45.10 25.46 18.66
N HIS A 118 -45.45 26.68 19.05
CA HIS A 118 -46.72 27.27 18.65
C HIS A 118 -46.67 27.56 17.14
N LYS A 119 -47.81 27.39 16.46
CA LYS A 119 -47.90 27.73 15.04
C LYS A 119 -47.93 29.25 14.89
N LEU A 120 -46.97 29.79 14.16
CA LEU A 120 -46.87 31.20 13.83
C LEU A 120 -47.60 31.51 12.51
N ASP A 121 -47.75 32.80 12.20
CA ASP A 121 -48.22 33.29 10.90
C ASP A 121 -47.02 33.86 10.13
N PRO A 122 -46.29 33.02 9.36
CA PRO A 122 -45.07 33.45 8.71
C PRO A 122 -45.35 34.39 7.54
N LEU A 123 -44.48 35.37 7.36
CA LEU A 123 -44.46 36.18 6.15
C LEU A 123 -43.97 35.32 4.97
N PRO A 124 -44.53 35.53 3.76
CA PRO A 124 -44.03 34.86 2.57
C PRO A 124 -42.53 35.07 2.39
N PRO A 125 -41.77 34.03 2.05
CA PRO A 125 -40.33 34.16 1.85
C PRO A 125 -40.06 35.07 0.66
N ASP A 126 -39.28 36.14 0.90
CA ASP A 126 -38.86 37.02 -0.19
C ASP A 126 -37.74 36.38 -1.01
N ARG A 127 -37.45 36.96 -2.18
CA ARG A 127 -36.40 36.46 -3.08
C ARG A 127 -35.01 36.42 -2.43
N LEU A 128 -34.74 37.29 -1.45
CA LEU A 128 -33.46 37.36 -0.78
C LEU A 128 -33.27 36.19 0.19
N PHE A 129 -34.34 35.83 0.91
CA PHE A 129 -34.37 34.67 1.78
C PHE A 129 -34.30 33.36 0.97
N VAL A 130 -35.06 33.25 -0.12
CA VAL A 130 -34.98 32.11 -1.04
C VAL A 130 -33.56 31.94 -1.61
N ALA A 131 -32.91 33.04 -2.03
CA ALA A 131 -31.52 32.98 -2.50
C ALA A 131 -30.55 32.53 -1.39
N SER A 132 -30.78 32.94 -0.14
CA SER A 132 -30.01 32.49 1.03
C SER A 132 -30.13 30.98 1.26
N LEU A 133 -31.37 30.45 1.22
CA LEU A 133 -31.66 29.01 1.34
C LEU A 133 -30.98 28.21 0.23
N MET A 134 -31.13 28.64 -1.03
CA MET A 134 -30.56 27.94 -2.19
C MET A 134 -29.03 27.92 -2.13
N ARG A 135 -28.41 29.04 -1.73
CA ARG A 135 -26.95 29.11 -1.54
C ARG A 135 -26.48 28.17 -0.44
N ARG A 136 -27.12 28.20 0.73
CA ARG A 136 -26.74 27.34 1.87
C ARG A 136 -26.93 25.86 1.53
N GLY A 137 -28.03 25.52 0.85
CA GLY A 137 -28.27 24.17 0.34
C GLY A 137 -27.18 23.72 -0.64
N TRP A 138 -26.81 24.57 -1.60
CA TRP A 138 -25.72 24.28 -2.55
C TRP A 138 -24.37 24.07 -1.84
N GLU A 139 -23.96 25.00 -0.97
CA GLU A 139 -22.71 24.88 -0.21
C GLU A 139 -22.66 23.60 0.62
N GLN A 140 -23.79 23.16 1.19
CA GLN A 140 -23.86 21.92 1.96
C GLN A 140 -23.72 20.68 1.07
N ILE A 141 -24.36 20.67 -0.11
CA ILE A 141 -24.19 19.59 -1.10
C ILE A 141 -22.74 19.52 -1.57
N ASP A 142 -22.15 20.66 -1.90
CA ASP A 142 -20.77 20.78 -2.40
C ASP A 142 -19.77 20.28 -1.35
N ARG A 143 -19.90 20.70 -0.09
CA ARG A 143 -19.08 20.18 1.02
C ARG A 143 -19.19 18.66 1.18
N VAL A 144 -20.39 18.10 1.04
CA VAL A 144 -20.59 16.63 1.11
C VAL A 144 -19.94 15.94 -0.09
N ALA A 145 -20.04 16.51 -1.29
CA ALA A 145 -19.40 15.99 -2.48
C ALA A 145 -17.87 16.01 -2.37
N GLU A 146 -17.29 17.14 -1.95
CA GLU A 146 -15.85 17.30 -1.71
C GLU A 146 -15.34 16.31 -0.66
N ALA A 147 -16.07 16.14 0.46
CA ALA A 147 -15.70 15.19 1.50
C ALA A 147 -15.69 13.74 0.98
N LYS A 148 -16.72 13.34 0.24
CA LYS A 148 -16.78 12.01 -0.39
C LYS A 148 -15.67 11.81 -1.41
N GLN A 149 -15.38 12.80 -2.24
CA GLN A 149 -14.30 12.74 -3.21
C GLN A 149 -12.93 12.60 -2.52
N ARG A 150 -12.67 13.39 -1.48
CA ARG A 150 -11.44 13.31 -0.70
C ARG A 150 -11.26 11.94 -0.06
N GLN A 151 -12.33 11.39 0.51
CA GLN A 151 -12.31 10.05 1.09
C GLN A 151 -11.99 8.99 0.02
N ALA A 152 -12.64 9.04 -1.14
CA ALA A 152 -12.40 8.09 -2.23
C ALA A 152 -10.95 8.16 -2.74
N ILE A 153 -10.37 9.37 -2.87
CA ILE A 153 -8.97 9.55 -3.26
C ILE A 153 -8.03 8.97 -2.21
N ALA A 154 -8.29 9.20 -0.92
CA ALA A 154 -7.47 8.67 0.17
C ALA A 154 -7.48 7.13 0.17
N GLU A 155 -8.66 6.51 0.09
CA GLU A 155 -8.81 5.05 0.04
C GLU A 155 -8.14 4.44 -1.21
N ALA A 156 -8.25 5.11 -2.36
CA ALA A 156 -7.58 4.66 -3.59
C ALA A 156 -6.05 4.76 -3.47
N SER A 157 -5.55 5.84 -2.87
CA SER A 157 -4.11 6.07 -2.68
C SER A 157 -3.50 5.06 -1.72
N GLU A 158 -4.21 4.73 -0.64
CA GLU A 158 -3.79 3.70 0.32
C GLU A 158 -3.65 2.32 -0.35
N LYS A 159 -4.66 1.89 -1.12
CA LYS A 159 -4.62 0.62 -1.87
C LYS A 159 -3.48 0.58 -2.89
N ILE A 160 -3.22 1.69 -3.57
CA ILE A 160 -2.10 1.81 -4.52
C ILE A 160 -0.78 1.66 -3.76
N GLN A 161 -0.62 2.34 -2.62
CA GLN A 161 0.58 2.28 -1.81
C GLN A 161 0.85 0.87 -1.28
N GLU A 162 -0.19 0.18 -0.78
CA GLU A 162 -0.09 -1.22 -0.34
C GLU A 162 0.36 -2.15 -1.48
N ARG A 163 -0.21 -1.97 -2.67
CA ARG A 163 0.17 -2.75 -3.85
C ARG A 163 1.61 -2.48 -4.27
N ILE A 164 2.03 -1.22 -4.30
CA ILE A 164 3.42 -0.84 -4.60
C ILE A 164 4.37 -1.44 -3.58
N ASN A 165 4.07 -1.31 -2.29
CA ASN A 165 4.89 -1.85 -1.21
C ASN A 165 5.03 -3.37 -1.35
N SER A 166 3.92 -4.08 -1.56
CA SER A 166 3.92 -5.54 -1.74
C SER A 166 4.72 -5.97 -2.96
N GLU A 167 4.59 -5.26 -4.07
CA GLU A 167 5.32 -5.53 -5.31
C GLU A 167 6.82 -5.27 -5.15
N VAL A 168 7.20 -4.16 -4.51
CA VAL A 168 8.59 -3.82 -4.19
C VAL A 168 9.20 -4.88 -3.29
N GLN A 169 8.53 -5.29 -2.22
CA GLN A 169 9.00 -6.34 -1.32
C GLN A 169 9.17 -7.68 -2.02
N ARG A 170 8.21 -8.07 -2.88
CA ARG A 170 8.33 -9.30 -3.68
C ARG A 170 9.52 -9.26 -4.62
N ARG A 171 9.74 -8.13 -5.30
CA ARG A 171 10.87 -7.94 -6.22
C ARG A 171 12.21 -7.94 -5.48
N ALA A 172 12.28 -7.26 -4.33
CA ALA A 172 13.46 -7.25 -3.47
C ALA A 172 13.82 -8.68 -3.02
N ARG A 173 12.85 -9.44 -2.49
CA ARG A 173 13.06 -10.83 -2.08
C ARG A 173 13.55 -11.72 -3.23
N ARG A 174 12.90 -11.63 -4.40
CA ARG A 174 13.30 -12.41 -5.57
C ARG A 174 14.71 -12.03 -6.04
N PHE A 175 15.07 -10.75 -5.94
CA PHE A 175 16.41 -10.28 -6.26
C PHE A 175 17.45 -10.82 -5.29
N GLU A 176 17.17 -10.82 -3.99
CA GLU A 176 18.03 -11.43 -2.96
C GLU A 176 18.21 -12.95 -3.19
N GLU A 177 17.12 -13.66 -3.49
CA GLU A 177 17.16 -15.09 -3.82
C GLU A 177 18.01 -15.38 -5.07
N LEU A 178 17.87 -14.57 -6.12
CA LEU A 178 18.70 -14.68 -7.33
C LEU A 178 20.16 -14.37 -7.03
N GLN A 179 20.46 -13.33 -6.24
CA GLN A 179 21.83 -13.03 -5.83
C GLN A 179 22.45 -14.18 -5.04
N ALA A 180 21.71 -14.77 -4.11
CA ALA A 180 22.17 -15.92 -3.35
C ALA A 180 22.42 -17.14 -4.24
N ALA A 181 21.54 -17.40 -5.22
CA ALA A 181 21.71 -18.48 -6.18
C ALA A 181 22.94 -18.28 -7.09
N VAL A 182 23.12 -17.07 -7.63
CA VAL A 182 24.30 -16.72 -8.42
C VAL A 182 25.57 -16.90 -7.59
N LYS A 183 25.63 -16.34 -6.37
CA LYS A 183 26.79 -16.48 -5.49
C LYS A 183 27.13 -17.96 -5.22
N LYS A 184 26.13 -18.78 -4.90
CA LYS A 184 26.32 -20.22 -4.69
C LYS A 184 26.91 -20.91 -5.94
N TRP A 185 26.45 -20.53 -7.13
CA TRP A 185 26.97 -21.05 -8.39
C TRP A 185 28.41 -20.59 -8.65
N GLU A 186 28.73 -19.31 -8.38
CA GLU A 186 30.09 -18.79 -8.52
C GLU A 186 31.07 -19.49 -7.57
N ASP A 187 30.67 -19.67 -6.31
CA ASP A 187 31.51 -20.33 -5.31
C ASP A 187 31.75 -21.81 -5.66
N ALA A 188 30.78 -22.48 -6.29
CA ALA A 188 30.90 -23.87 -6.72
C ALA A 188 31.73 -24.06 -8.02
N THR A 189 31.67 -23.09 -8.94
CA THR A 189 32.32 -23.20 -10.26
C THR A 189 33.64 -22.45 -10.36
N GLY A 190 33.90 -21.51 -9.44
CA GLY A 190 35.01 -20.56 -9.52
C GLY A 190 34.84 -19.47 -10.59
N LEU A 191 33.75 -19.49 -11.35
CA LEU A 191 33.44 -18.51 -12.38
C LEU A 191 32.70 -17.32 -11.76
N ARG A 192 33.06 -16.09 -12.17
CA ARG A 192 32.45 -14.85 -11.67
C ARG A 192 31.57 -14.19 -12.73
N PHE A 193 30.45 -13.65 -12.31
CA PHE A 193 29.56 -12.78 -13.06
C PHE A 193 29.59 -11.38 -12.46
N ASP A 194 29.89 -10.40 -13.30
CA ASP A 194 29.72 -8.99 -12.99
C ASP A 194 28.71 -8.37 -13.97
N VAL A 195 28.19 -7.20 -13.61
CA VAL A 195 27.27 -6.39 -14.40
C VAL A 195 27.86 -6.04 -15.78
N TYR A 196 29.18 -5.93 -15.90
CA TYR A 196 29.86 -5.52 -17.14
C TYR A 196 30.64 -6.63 -17.83
N ALA A 197 30.85 -7.77 -17.17
CA ALA A 197 31.64 -8.87 -17.69
C ALA A 197 31.22 -10.22 -17.10
N GLY A 198 31.35 -11.28 -17.88
CA GLY A 198 31.07 -12.65 -17.44
C GLY A 198 32.12 -13.63 -17.96
N PRO A 199 31.96 -14.92 -17.64
CA PRO A 199 32.85 -15.97 -18.13
C PRO A 199 32.88 -15.97 -19.65
N SER A 200 34.06 -16.19 -20.23
CA SER A 200 34.21 -16.20 -21.69
C SER A 200 33.25 -17.21 -22.32
N ILE A 201 32.49 -16.78 -23.33
CA ILE A 201 31.56 -17.64 -24.09
C ILE A 201 32.26 -18.92 -24.58
N LYS A 202 33.55 -18.84 -24.91
CA LYS A 202 34.35 -19.99 -25.35
C LYS A 202 34.48 -21.04 -24.24
N VAL A 203 34.70 -20.62 -23.00
CA VAL A 203 34.81 -21.50 -21.82
C VAL A 203 33.47 -22.16 -21.52
N ILE A 204 32.37 -21.40 -21.58
CA ILE A 204 31.02 -21.94 -21.37
C ILE A 204 30.67 -22.98 -22.44
N ARG A 205 30.95 -22.69 -23.72
CA ARG A 205 30.71 -23.65 -24.81
C ARG A 205 31.53 -24.93 -24.67
N LEU A 206 32.79 -24.83 -24.26
CA LEU A 206 33.62 -26.00 -23.99
C LEU A 206 33.02 -26.87 -22.87
N ALA A 207 32.60 -26.24 -21.77
CA ALA A 207 31.96 -26.96 -20.66
C ALA A 207 30.66 -27.67 -21.07
N GLN A 208 29.81 -27.02 -21.88
CA GLN A 208 28.59 -27.63 -22.43
C GLN A 208 28.90 -28.85 -23.31
N GLN A 209 29.90 -28.73 -24.20
CA GLN A 209 30.31 -29.84 -25.05
C GLN A 209 30.85 -31.03 -24.24
N LEU A 210 31.61 -30.76 -23.18
CA LEU A 210 32.10 -31.79 -22.26
C LEU A 210 30.95 -32.47 -21.51
N GLU A 211 29.93 -31.72 -21.07
CA GLU A 211 28.74 -32.28 -20.43
C GLU A 211 27.91 -33.12 -21.42
N GLU A 212 27.72 -32.68 -22.66
CA GLU A 212 27.05 -33.50 -23.69
C GLU A 212 27.81 -34.78 -24.01
N MET A 213 29.15 -34.71 -24.08
CA MET A 213 30.00 -35.90 -24.26
C MET A 213 29.89 -36.86 -23.09
N ARG A 214 29.70 -36.34 -21.86
CA ARG A 214 29.43 -37.15 -20.67
C ARG A 214 28.16 -37.97 -20.83
N TYR A 215 27.07 -37.39 -21.33
CA TYR A 215 25.78 -38.07 -21.45
C TYR A 215 25.67 -39.00 -22.66
N ARG A 216 26.37 -38.71 -23.76
CA ARG A 216 26.35 -39.58 -24.97
C ARG A 216 26.99 -40.95 -24.75
N ASN A 217 27.93 -41.07 -23.82
CA ASN A 217 28.76 -42.27 -23.67
C ASN A 217 28.28 -43.25 -22.58
N VAL A 218 27.21 -42.92 -21.85
CA VAL A 218 26.63 -43.82 -20.83
C VAL A 218 25.92 -45.02 -21.47
N ASN A 219 25.57 -44.95 -22.76
CA ASN A 219 24.86 -46.02 -23.45
C ASN A 219 25.75 -47.15 -24.00
N ASP A 220 27.07 -46.96 -24.17
CA ASP A 220 27.94 -47.96 -24.83
C ASP A 220 29.03 -48.58 -23.94
N LEU A 221 29.34 -48.02 -22.77
CA LEU A 221 30.36 -48.55 -21.83
C LEU A 221 29.94 -48.28 -20.38
N VAL A 222 29.15 -49.19 -19.81
CA VAL A 222 28.40 -48.98 -18.55
C VAL A 222 29.29 -48.83 -17.30
N ASP A 223 30.56 -49.26 -17.31
CA ASP A 223 31.38 -49.35 -16.08
C ASP A 223 32.55 -48.36 -15.97
N SER A 224 32.81 -47.51 -16.96
CA SER A 224 34.06 -46.71 -17.00
C SER A 224 33.92 -45.25 -16.53
N GLY A 225 32.74 -44.86 -16.06
CA GLY A 225 32.47 -43.50 -15.61
C GLY A 225 32.54 -42.43 -16.73
N PRO A 226 32.32 -41.15 -16.37
CA PRO A 226 32.39 -40.06 -17.33
C PRO A 226 33.80 -39.98 -17.97
N PHE A 227 33.85 -39.94 -19.31
CA PHE A 227 35.08 -39.96 -20.14
C PHE A 227 35.86 -41.29 -20.18
N GLY A 228 35.27 -42.42 -19.77
CA GLY A 228 35.92 -43.73 -19.82
C GLY A 228 36.50 -44.15 -21.18
N PHE A 229 35.92 -43.64 -22.28
CA PHE A 229 36.45 -43.88 -23.63
C PHE A 229 37.87 -43.34 -23.84
N LEU A 230 38.25 -42.25 -23.16
CA LEU A 230 39.60 -41.70 -23.25
C LEU A 230 40.62 -42.64 -22.61
N GLY A 231 40.24 -43.31 -21.52
CA GLY A 231 41.04 -44.37 -20.90
C GLY A 231 41.18 -45.56 -21.85
N ALA A 232 40.08 -46.04 -22.42
CA ALA A 232 40.11 -47.14 -23.38
C ALA A 232 40.94 -46.81 -24.64
N LEU A 233 40.89 -45.56 -25.11
CA LEU A 233 41.71 -45.09 -26.23
C LEU A 233 43.20 -45.07 -25.85
N ALA A 234 43.55 -44.59 -24.65
CA ALA A 234 44.92 -44.60 -24.15
C ALA A 234 45.47 -46.02 -24.05
N ASP A 235 44.69 -46.95 -23.47
CA ASP A 235 45.07 -48.37 -23.36
C ASP A 235 45.29 -49.00 -24.74
N ASN A 236 44.41 -48.70 -25.70
CA ASN A 236 44.54 -49.22 -27.06
C ASN A 236 45.77 -48.65 -27.79
N LEU A 237 46.05 -47.36 -27.62
CA LEU A 237 47.26 -46.74 -28.16
C LEU A 237 48.53 -47.32 -27.52
N GLN A 238 48.50 -47.61 -26.22
CA GLN A 238 49.62 -48.23 -25.50
C GLN A 238 49.85 -49.66 -25.98
N LYS A 239 48.79 -50.47 -26.15
CA LYS A 239 48.88 -51.80 -26.75
C LYS A 239 49.44 -51.76 -28.17
N ALA A 240 48.96 -50.83 -29.00
CA ALA A 240 49.48 -50.64 -30.36
C ALA A 240 50.97 -50.26 -30.34
N SER A 241 51.38 -49.36 -29.45
CA SER A 241 52.79 -48.99 -29.25
C SER A 241 53.65 -50.19 -28.85
N GLN A 242 53.18 -51.01 -27.91
CA GLN A 242 53.89 -52.23 -27.48
C GLN A 242 54.06 -53.22 -28.63
N ILE A 243 53.03 -53.43 -29.45
CA ILE A 243 53.10 -54.29 -30.64
C ILE A 243 54.15 -53.76 -31.62
N VAL A 244 54.15 -52.46 -31.90
CA VAL A 244 55.13 -51.83 -32.80
C VAL A 244 56.56 -51.96 -32.24
N ARG A 245 56.76 -51.73 -30.94
CA ARG A 245 58.07 -51.90 -30.28
C ARG A 245 58.53 -53.36 -30.31
N GLY A 246 57.62 -54.31 -30.11
CA GLY A 246 57.89 -55.74 -30.25
C GLY A 246 58.36 -56.09 -31.65
N ALA A 247 57.62 -55.66 -32.67
CA ALA A 247 57.98 -55.87 -34.08
C ALA A 247 59.33 -55.23 -34.45
N LEU A 248 59.62 -54.02 -33.95
CA LEU A 248 60.92 -53.36 -34.15
C LEU A 248 62.08 -54.15 -33.51
N SER A 249 61.86 -54.74 -32.33
CA SER A 249 62.85 -55.59 -31.65
C SER A 249 63.11 -56.90 -32.40
N GLU A 250 62.07 -57.52 -32.97
CA GLU A 250 62.18 -58.75 -33.76
C GLU A 250 62.88 -58.53 -35.10
N CYS A 251 62.73 -57.34 -35.69
CA CYS A 251 63.43 -56.96 -36.92
C CYS A 251 64.88 -56.47 -36.68
N GLY A 252 65.39 -56.52 -35.45
CA GLY A 252 66.78 -56.16 -35.13
C GLY A 252 67.08 -54.66 -35.20
N VAL A 253 66.06 -53.81 -35.22
CA VAL A 253 66.22 -52.35 -35.17
C VAL A 253 66.39 -51.95 -33.70
N ALA A 254 67.63 -52.03 -33.20
CA ALA A 254 67.99 -51.55 -31.87
C ALA A 254 67.91 -50.01 -31.84
N GLY A 255 66.72 -49.47 -31.60
CA GLY A 255 66.59 -48.11 -31.08
C GLY A 255 67.07 -48.11 -29.63
N ASP A 256 67.99 -47.21 -29.31
CA ASP A 256 68.56 -46.99 -27.98
C ASP A 256 67.46 -46.56 -26.98
N THR A 257 66.73 -47.55 -26.45
CA THR A 257 65.57 -47.34 -25.56
C THR A 257 65.96 -47.00 -24.12
N THR A 258 67.26 -46.92 -23.84
CA THR A 258 67.79 -46.57 -22.52
C THR A 258 67.55 -45.10 -22.16
N SER A 259 67.34 -44.20 -23.13
CA SER A 259 67.10 -42.77 -22.85
C SER A 259 65.61 -42.39 -22.74
N GLU A 260 64.69 -43.12 -23.37
CA GLU A 260 63.25 -42.81 -23.31
C GLU A 260 62.55 -43.42 -22.08
N SER A 261 62.99 -44.59 -21.58
CA SER A 261 62.39 -45.20 -20.40
C SER A 261 62.69 -44.40 -19.13
N GLU A 262 63.89 -43.81 -19.00
CA GLU A 262 64.24 -42.87 -17.92
C GLU A 262 63.53 -41.52 -18.07
N ALA A 263 63.22 -41.07 -19.29
CA ALA A 263 62.49 -39.82 -19.51
C ALA A 263 61.00 -39.95 -19.16
N ILE A 264 60.39 -41.11 -19.45
CA ILE A 264 58.99 -41.39 -19.11
C ILE A 264 58.84 -41.63 -17.59
N SER A 265 59.79 -42.32 -16.93
CA SER A 265 59.73 -42.48 -15.47
C SER A 265 59.93 -41.16 -14.72
N ARG A 266 60.82 -40.27 -15.22
CA ARG A 266 60.99 -38.91 -14.67
C ARG A 266 59.75 -38.04 -14.88
N ALA A 267 59.06 -38.17 -16.02
CA ALA A 267 57.83 -37.43 -16.28
C ALA A 267 56.66 -37.89 -15.39
N ASP A 268 56.53 -39.19 -15.13
CA ASP A 268 55.50 -39.72 -14.21
C ASP A 268 55.79 -39.35 -12.74
N GLU A 269 57.06 -39.31 -12.31
CA GLU A 269 57.45 -38.82 -10.99
C GLU A 269 57.22 -37.30 -10.84
N ASP A 270 57.47 -36.49 -11.88
CA ASP A 270 57.22 -35.04 -11.87
C ASP A 270 55.72 -34.71 -11.85
N VAL A 271 54.88 -35.47 -12.57
CA VAL A 271 53.42 -35.32 -12.53
C VAL A 271 52.87 -35.76 -11.17
N GLY A 272 53.40 -36.84 -10.57
CA GLY A 272 53.06 -37.27 -9.21
C GLY A 272 53.48 -36.27 -8.13
N SER A 273 54.65 -35.67 -8.27
CA SER A 273 55.19 -34.63 -7.37
C SER A 273 54.44 -33.30 -7.48
N ALA A 274 54.09 -32.87 -8.70
CA ALA A 274 53.28 -31.67 -8.93
C ALA A 274 51.86 -31.80 -8.35
N LEU A 275 51.25 -33.00 -8.42
CA LEU A 275 49.93 -33.28 -7.83
C LEU A 275 49.98 -33.42 -6.30
N SER A 276 51.08 -33.91 -5.73
CA SER A 276 51.30 -33.91 -4.27
C SER A 276 51.59 -32.51 -3.71
N ASN A 277 52.38 -31.68 -4.40
CA ASN A 277 52.65 -30.30 -3.98
C ASN A 277 51.43 -29.38 -4.11
N ALA A 278 50.54 -29.63 -5.08
CA ALA A 278 49.26 -28.92 -5.18
C ALA A 278 48.30 -29.24 -4.01
N ARG A 279 48.48 -30.37 -3.30
CA ARG A 279 47.74 -30.73 -2.08
C ARG A 279 48.30 -30.12 -0.79
N MET A 280 49.49 -29.52 -0.81
CA MET A 280 50.18 -28.98 0.38
C MET A 280 50.38 -27.46 0.39
N LEU A 281 49.68 -26.70 -0.46
CA LEU A 281 49.65 -25.24 -0.31
C LEU A 281 48.75 -24.87 0.89
N PRO A 282 49.28 -24.18 1.93
CA PRO A 282 48.46 -23.78 3.05
C PRO A 282 47.44 -22.73 2.59
N CYS A 283 46.20 -22.96 3.01
CA CYS A 283 45.08 -22.02 2.90
C CYS A 283 45.54 -20.61 3.32
N PRO A 284 45.37 -19.56 2.50
CA PRO A 284 45.76 -18.21 2.93
C PRO A 284 44.83 -17.78 4.06
N GLN A 285 45.33 -17.84 5.29
CA GLN A 285 44.67 -17.23 6.44
C GLN A 285 44.54 -15.73 6.21
N GLY A 286 43.33 -15.23 6.49
CA GLY A 286 42.88 -13.90 6.12
C GLY A 286 43.80 -12.76 6.58
N ARG A 287 43.97 -11.78 5.70
CA ARG A 287 44.33 -10.42 6.13
C ARG A 287 43.08 -9.67 6.53
N ARG A 288 42.97 -9.43 7.84
CA ARG A 288 42.16 -8.35 8.40
C ARG A 288 42.73 -6.99 8.00
N ALA A 289 41.82 -6.03 7.97
CA ALA A 289 41.92 -4.61 7.65
C ALA A 289 43.04 -3.79 8.32
N ARG A 290 43.39 -2.69 7.65
CA ARG A 290 43.71 -1.30 8.07
C ARG A 290 44.42 -0.65 6.85
N GLU A 291 44.05 0.50 6.30
CA GLU A 291 43.38 1.72 6.80
C GLU A 291 42.29 2.21 5.83
#